data_AF-A0A1H0SJR3-F1
#
_entry.id   AF-A0A1H0SJR3-F1
#
_cell.length_a   1.000
_cell.length_b   1.000
_cell.length_c   1.000
_cell.angle_alpha   90.00
_cell.angle_beta   90.00
_cell.angle_gamma   90.00
#
_symmetry.space_group_name_H-M   'P 1'
#
loop_
_entity.id
_entity.type
_entity.pdbx_description
1 polymer ?
#
loop_
_entity_poly.entity_id
_entity_poly.type
_entity_poly.pdbx_seq_one_letter_code
_entity_poly.pdbx_strand_id
1 'polypeptide(L)'
;MPAARGEHTHSEQPIPRPVVQRASVRGQILDALRTALVTGELAPGEVYSAPALGERFGVSATPVREAMQQLALEGAVEVVPNRGFRVVERGARELAELAEVRALIEVPVMLRLARSVPAERWAELRPLAEATVRAAATGCRATYAESDRTFHRAVLALCGNDQLVQIADDLHRRAQWPLMTPTRPSGRGHADLIADAAEHAALLDALIGGELEVVRSLVGEHFAGAAG
;
A
#
# COMPACT_ATOMS: atom_id res chain seq x y z
N MET A 1 73.12 -2.27 -19.75
CA MET A 1 72.23 -2.34 -20.93
C MET A 1 71.75 -3.77 -21.09
N PRO A 2 70.46 -4.02 -21.39
CA PRO A 2 69.28 -3.25 -20.98
C PRO A 2 68.98 -3.64 -19.50
N ALA A 3 67.78 -3.84 -18.92
CA ALA A 3 66.38 -3.52 -19.28
C ALA A 3 65.60 -3.15 -18.00
N ALA A 4 64.38 -2.62 -18.14
CA ALA A 4 63.44 -2.36 -17.04
C ALA A 4 62.25 -3.33 -17.04
N ARG A 5 61.56 -3.47 -15.90
CA ARG A 5 60.11 -3.75 -15.86
C ARG A 5 59.49 -2.81 -14.83
N GLY A 6 58.55 -1.98 -15.29
CA GLY A 6 57.87 -1.00 -14.44
C GLY A 6 56.78 -1.63 -13.59
N GLU A 7 56.61 -1.11 -12.39
CA GLU A 7 55.42 -1.34 -11.58
C GLU A 7 54.26 -0.54 -12.19
N HIS A 8 53.38 -1.23 -12.92
CA HIS A 8 52.10 -0.67 -13.34
C HIS A 8 51.07 -0.88 -12.23
N THR A 9 51.09 -0.01 -11.22
CA THR A 9 50.01 0.11 -10.23
C THR A 9 48.77 0.70 -10.90
N HIS A 10 48.00 -0.15 -11.60
CA HIS A 10 46.68 0.23 -12.11
C HIS A 10 45.66 0.22 -10.96
N SER A 11 45.72 1.28 -10.14
CA SER A 11 44.71 1.60 -9.13
C SER A 11 43.46 2.16 -9.81
N GLU A 12 42.75 1.30 -10.54
CA GLU A 12 41.47 1.64 -11.15
C GLU A 12 40.40 1.73 -10.06
N GLN A 13 40.07 2.96 -9.63
CA GLN A 13 39.01 3.19 -8.65
C GLN A 13 37.65 2.82 -9.26
N PRO A 14 36.82 1.97 -8.61
CA PRO A 14 35.53 1.60 -9.17
C PRO A 14 34.62 2.82 -9.31
N ILE A 15 34.22 3.13 -10.54
CA ILE A 15 33.20 4.15 -10.80
C ILE A 15 31.89 3.67 -10.13
N PRO A 16 31.29 4.45 -9.21
CA PRO A 16 30.04 4.05 -8.58
C PRO A 16 28.94 3.93 -9.64
N ARG A 17 28.46 2.70 -9.86
CA ARG A 17 27.39 2.44 -10.82
C ARG A 17 26.11 3.11 -10.33
N PRO A 18 25.45 3.97 -11.12
CA PRO A 18 24.14 4.48 -10.75
C PRO A 18 23.16 3.31 -10.66
N VAL A 19 22.54 3.13 -9.50
CA VAL A 19 21.54 2.08 -9.27
C VAL A 19 20.23 2.52 -9.93
N VAL A 20 20.15 2.33 -11.25
CA VAL A 20 18.90 2.50 -12.00
C VAL A 20 17.98 1.34 -11.63
N GLN A 21 17.11 1.56 -10.65
CA GLN A 21 16.04 0.63 -10.30
C GLN A 21 15.03 0.53 -11.44
N ARG A 22 15.32 -0.29 -12.45
CA ARG A 22 14.31 -0.77 -13.39
C ARG A 22 13.39 -1.72 -12.62
N ALA A 23 12.13 -1.34 -12.43
CA ALA A 23 11.12 -2.23 -11.87
C ALA A 23 11.11 -3.55 -12.66
N SER A 24 11.17 -4.68 -11.95
CA SER A 24 11.16 -6.00 -12.60
C SER A 24 9.83 -6.21 -13.33
N VAL A 25 9.83 -7.05 -14.39
CA VAL A 25 8.58 -7.39 -15.11
C VAL A 25 7.53 -7.94 -14.13
N ARG A 26 7.93 -8.77 -13.16
CA ARG A 26 7.06 -9.24 -12.06
C ARG A 26 6.46 -8.07 -11.26
N GLY A 27 7.26 -7.07 -10.90
CA GLY A 27 6.78 -5.90 -10.16
C GLY A 27 5.73 -5.10 -10.95
N GLN A 28 6.04 -4.78 -12.20
CA GLN A 28 5.10 -4.08 -13.09
C GLN A 28 3.78 -4.85 -13.27
N ILE A 29 3.85 -6.17 -13.41
CA ILE A 29 2.67 -7.05 -13.50
C ILE A 29 1.90 -7.09 -12.17
N LEU A 30 2.57 -7.12 -11.02
CA LEU A 30 1.93 -7.07 -9.71
C LEU A 30 1.15 -5.77 -9.51
N ASP A 31 1.73 -4.62 -9.90
CA ASP A 31 1.07 -3.33 -9.76
C ASP A 31 -0.09 -3.16 -10.76
N ALA A 32 0.04 -3.69 -11.97
CA ALA A 32 -1.05 -3.78 -12.94
C ALA A 32 -2.20 -4.67 -12.43
N LEU A 33 -1.90 -5.81 -11.80
CA LEU A 33 -2.89 -6.72 -11.21
C LEU A 33 -3.59 -6.09 -9.99
N ARG A 34 -2.84 -5.42 -9.10
CA ARG A 34 -3.44 -4.63 -8.00
C ARG A 34 -4.37 -3.55 -8.53
N THR A 35 -3.96 -2.85 -9.59
CA THR A 35 -4.80 -1.85 -10.26
C THR A 35 -6.09 -2.49 -10.78
N ALA A 36 -5.99 -3.59 -11.53
CA ALA A 36 -7.14 -4.29 -12.10
C ALA A 36 -8.09 -4.87 -11.04
N LEU A 37 -7.56 -5.32 -9.89
CA LEU A 37 -8.38 -5.70 -8.73
C LEU A 37 -9.12 -4.49 -8.16
N VAL A 38 -8.40 -3.43 -7.78
CA VAL A 38 -8.97 -2.26 -7.09
C VAL A 38 -9.94 -1.45 -7.99
N THR A 39 -9.79 -1.50 -9.32
CA THR A 39 -10.75 -0.91 -10.28
C THR A 39 -11.94 -1.82 -10.62
N GLY A 40 -11.91 -3.10 -10.22
CA GLY A 40 -12.94 -4.09 -10.55
C GLY A 40 -12.84 -4.70 -11.95
N GLU A 41 -11.74 -4.48 -12.67
CA GLU A 41 -11.45 -5.21 -13.93
C GLU A 41 -11.16 -6.70 -13.71
N LEU A 42 -10.69 -7.07 -12.50
CA LEU A 42 -10.68 -8.45 -12.01
C LEU A 42 -11.80 -8.57 -10.99
N ALA A 43 -12.92 -9.18 -11.41
CA ALA A 43 -14.14 -9.23 -10.63
C ALA A 43 -14.03 -10.21 -9.45
N PRO A 44 -14.55 -9.84 -8.25
CA PRO A 44 -14.69 -10.77 -7.13
C PRO A 44 -15.38 -12.08 -7.53
N GLY A 45 -14.88 -13.20 -7.02
CA GLY A 45 -15.43 -14.54 -7.28
C GLY A 45 -14.99 -15.17 -8.60
N GLU A 46 -14.54 -14.39 -9.59
CA GLU A 46 -14.03 -14.91 -10.86
C GLU A 46 -12.65 -15.56 -10.72
N VAL A 47 -12.38 -16.55 -11.57
CA VAL A 47 -11.12 -17.32 -11.58
C VAL A 47 -10.30 -16.99 -12.83
N TYR A 48 -9.14 -16.37 -12.63
CA TYR A 48 -8.22 -16.00 -13.69
C TYR A 48 -7.02 -16.94 -13.75
N SER A 49 -6.63 -17.34 -14.96
CA SER A 49 -5.46 -18.19 -15.19
C SER A 49 -4.23 -17.33 -15.53
N ALA A 50 -3.06 -17.74 -15.05
CA ALA A 50 -1.81 -17.04 -15.35
C ALA A 50 -1.46 -16.97 -16.85
N PRO A 51 -1.79 -17.98 -17.70
CA PRO A 51 -1.64 -17.85 -19.15
C PRO A 51 -2.52 -16.77 -19.77
N ALA A 52 -3.83 -16.74 -19.46
CA ALA A 52 -4.76 -15.76 -20.05
C ALA A 52 -4.42 -14.32 -19.63
N LEU A 53 -4.02 -14.12 -18.36
CA LEU A 53 -3.50 -12.85 -17.89
C LEU A 53 -2.16 -12.49 -18.56
N GLY A 54 -1.28 -13.48 -18.81
CA GLY A 54 -0.03 -13.28 -19.55
C GLY A 54 -0.26 -12.77 -20.97
N GLU A 55 -1.18 -13.38 -21.70
CA GLU A 55 -1.63 -12.93 -23.03
C GLU A 55 -2.16 -11.48 -22.97
N ARG A 56 -3.03 -11.17 -21.98
CA ARG A 56 -3.58 -9.82 -21.77
C ARG A 56 -2.49 -8.76 -21.51
N PHE A 57 -1.43 -9.11 -20.78
CA PHE A 57 -0.33 -8.19 -20.46
C PHE A 57 0.87 -8.28 -21.41
N GLY A 58 0.84 -9.12 -22.46
CA GLY A 58 1.94 -9.29 -23.40
C GLY A 58 3.20 -9.94 -22.80
N VAL A 59 3.05 -10.77 -21.77
CA VAL A 59 4.17 -11.43 -21.06
C VAL A 59 3.94 -12.94 -20.92
N SER A 60 4.98 -13.69 -20.55
CA SER A 60 4.83 -15.11 -20.25
C SER A 60 4.06 -15.36 -18.94
N ALA A 61 3.49 -16.55 -18.78
CA ALA A 61 2.70 -16.92 -17.61
C ALA A 61 3.50 -16.97 -16.29
N THR A 62 4.84 -16.99 -16.33
CA THR A 62 5.71 -17.10 -15.14
C THR A 62 5.66 -15.86 -14.24
N PRO A 63 6.03 -14.64 -14.69
CA PRO A 63 5.94 -13.43 -13.86
C PRO A 63 4.50 -13.15 -13.38
N VAL A 64 3.49 -13.51 -14.18
CA VAL A 64 2.07 -13.43 -13.78
C VAL A 64 1.77 -14.39 -12.64
N ARG A 65 2.21 -15.65 -12.72
CA ARG A 65 2.02 -16.63 -11.64
C ARG A 65 2.69 -16.19 -10.34
N GLU A 66 3.89 -15.64 -10.41
CA GLU A 66 4.62 -15.11 -9.25
C GLU A 66 3.94 -13.88 -8.63
N ALA A 67 3.36 -13.00 -9.46
CA ALA A 67 2.57 -11.87 -9.00
C ALA A 67 1.22 -12.32 -8.38
N MET A 68 0.52 -13.28 -8.99
CA MET A 68 -0.72 -13.82 -8.44
C MET A 68 -0.50 -14.65 -7.17
N GLN A 69 0.65 -15.33 -7.01
CA GLN A 69 1.05 -15.95 -5.73
C GLN A 69 1.31 -14.90 -4.65
N GLN A 70 1.96 -13.79 -5.00
CA GLN A 70 2.15 -12.66 -4.09
C GLN A 70 0.80 -12.07 -3.65
N LEU A 71 -0.15 -11.92 -4.59
CA LEU A 71 -1.52 -11.50 -4.30
C LEU A 71 -2.30 -12.51 -3.43
N ALA A 72 -1.97 -13.80 -3.51
CA ALA A 72 -2.56 -14.82 -2.64
C ALA A 72 -2.05 -14.71 -1.20
N LEU A 73 -0.75 -14.41 -1.02
CA LEU A 73 -0.19 -14.08 0.30
C LEU A 73 -0.78 -12.79 0.89
N GLU A 74 -1.16 -11.84 0.02
CA GLU A 74 -1.83 -10.57 0.38
C GLU A 74 -3.35 -10.71 0.61
N GLY A 75 -3.90 -11.92 0.54
CA GLY A 75 -5.34 -12.17 0.74
C GLY A 75 -6.25 -11.54 -0.31
N ALA A 76 -5.71 -11.21 -1.49
CA ALA A 76 -6.42 -10.63 -2.62
C ALA A 76 -7.12 -11.70 -3.48
N VAL A 77 -6.45 -12.85 -3.59
CA VAL A 77 -6.87 -13.98 -4.43
C VAL A 77 -6.63 -15.31 -3.70
N GLU A 78 -7.40 -16.34 -4.05
CA GLU A 78 -7.19 -17.72 -3.57
C GLU A 78 -6.63 -18.59 -4.68
N VAL A 79 -5.71 -19.50 -4.37
CA VAL A 79 -5.20 -20.46 -5.36
C VAL A 79 -6.28 -21.53 -5.61
N VAL A 80 -6.76 -21.64 -6.86
CA VAL A 80 -7.69 -22.70 -7.28
C VAL A 80 -6.90 -23.77 -8.04
N PRO A 81 -6.72 -24.98 -7.46
CA PRO A 81 -5.92 -26.05 -8.06
C PRO A 81 -6.32 -26.32 -9.51
N ASN A 82 -5.32 -26.40 -10.40
CA ASN A 82 -5.46 -26.64 -11.84
C ASN A 82 -6.33 -25.63 -12.63
N ARG A 83 -6.83 -24.55 -12.03
CA ARG A 83 -7.64 -23.53 -12.71
C ARG A 83 -7.00 -22.13 -12.74
N GLY A 84 -6.30 -21.74 -11.67
CA GLY A 84 -5.68 -20.43 -11.56
C GLY A 84 -5.87 -19.83 -10.18
N PHE A 85 -6.37 -18.60 -10.14
CA PHE A 85 -6.55 -17.82 -8.92
C PHE A 85 -7.94 -17.18 -8.91
N ARG A 86 -8.69 -17.33 -7.82
CA ARG A 86 -10.01 -16.70 -7.63
C ARG A 86 -9.83 -15.35 -6.95
N VAL A 87 -10.50 -14.29 -7.39
CA VAL A 87 -10.52 -13.03 -6.63
C VAL A 87 -11.36 -13.20 -5.36
N VAL A 88 -10.84 -12.79 -4.20
CA VAL A 88 -11.55 -12.90 -2.91
C VAL A 88 -12.78 -12.00 -2.91
N GLU A 89 -13.92 -12.57 -2.49
CA GLU A 89 -15.20 -11.87 -2.34
C GLU A 89 -15.32 -11.32 -0.92
N ARG A 90 -15.13 -10.01 -0.74
CA ARG A 90 -15.33 -9.35 0.56
C ARG A 90 -16.74 -8.80 0.69
N GLY A 91 -17.37 -9.08 1.82
CA GLY A 91 -18.63 -8.46 2.25
C GLY A 91 -18.39 -7.27 3.18
N ALA A 92 -19.39 -6.39 3.34
CA ALA A 92 -19.28 -5.19 4.16
C ALA A 92 -18.97 -5.53 5.63
N ARG A 93 -19.47 -6.69 6.09
CA ARG A 93 -19.15 -7.26 7.40
C ARG A 93 -17.65 -7.49 7.61
N GLU A 94 -16.95 -8.10 6.65
CA GLU A 94 -15.51 -8.38 6.78
C GLU A 94 -14.71 -7.06 6.81
N LEU A 95 -15.11 -6.07 6.03
CA LEU A 95 -14.48 -4.73 6.06
C LEU A 95 -14.68 -4.04 7.41
N ALA A 96 -15.87 -4.14 8.02
CA ALA A 96 -16.13 -3.63 9.36
C ALA A 96 -15.33 -4.39 10.44
N GLU A 97 -15.24 -5.72 10.35
CA GLU A 97 -14.41 -6.55 11.25
C GLU A 97 -12.91 -6.20 11.12
N LEU A 98 -12.42 -5.94 9.90
CA LEU A 98 -11.05 -5.44 9.66
C LEU A 98 -10.85 -4.03 10.25
N ALA A 99 -11.80 -3.12 10.07
CA ALA A 99 -11.74 -1.77 10.63
C ALA A 99 -11.71 -1.77 12.17
N GLU A 100 -12.50 -2.64 12.82
CA GLU A 100 -12.50 -2.83 14.28
C GLU A 100 -11.12 -3.32 14.78
N VAL A 101 -10.56 -4.37 14.16
CA VAL A 101 -9.24 -4.89 14.54
C VAL A 101 -8.14 -3.85 14.31
N ARG A 102 -8.19 -3.10 13.19
CA ARG A 102 -7.26 -2.00 12.94
C ARG A 102 -7.37 -0.91 14.01
N ALA A 103 -8.58 -0.48 14.37
CA ALA A 103 -8.80 0.54 15.39
C ALA A 103 -8.20 0.13 16.76
N LEU A 104 -8.39 -1.14 17.15
CA LEU A 104 -7.84 -1.70 18.39
C LEU A 104 -6.30 -1.70 18.44
N ILE A 105 -5.63 -1.76 17.28
CA ILE A 105 -4.16 -1.81 17.17
C ILE A 105 -3.57 -0.41 16.95
N GLU A 106 -4.13 0.36 16.02
CA GLU A 106 -3.53 1.58 15.47
C GLU A 106 -3.83 2.81 16.34
N VAL A 107 -5.06 2.95 16.87
CA VAL A 107 -5.43 4.12 17.70
C VAL A 107 -4.58 4.23 18.98
N PRO A 108 -4.34 3.16 19.76
CA PRO A 108 -3.47 3.25 20.95
C PRO A 108 -2.01 3.60 20.59
N VAL A 109 -1.53 3.18 19.41
CA VAL A 109 -0.19 3.50 18.92
C VAL A 109 -0.11 4.97 18.52
N MET A 110 -1.04 5.47 17.71
CA MET A 110 -1.10 6.88 17.31
C MET A 110 -1.19 7.81 18.52
N LEU A 111 -2.07 7.53 19.49
CA LEU A 111 -2.20 8.32 20.72
C LEU A 111 -0.98 8.25 21.64
N ARG A 112 -0.20 7.16 21.59
CA ARG A 112 1.09 7.08 22.28
C ARG A 112 2.15 7.93 21.58
N LEU A 113 2.26 7.80 20.25
CA LEU A 113 3.22 8.55 19.44
C LEU A 113 2.99 10.06 19.54
N ALA A 114 1.73 10.51 19.49
CA ALA A 114 1.33 11.91 19.61
C ALA A 114 1.83 12.60 20.89
N ARG A 115 2.19 11.83 21.94
CA ARG A 115 2.71 12.34 23.21
C ARG A 115 4.24 12.32 23.32
N SER A 116 4.93 11.60 22.43
CA SER A 116 6.36 11.30 22.58
C SER A 116 7.22 11.61 21.36
N VAL A 117 6.62 11.72 20.17
CA VAL A 117 7.32 12.03 18.92
C VAL A 117 7.41 13.55 18.74
N PRO A 118 8.61 14.13 18.54
CA PRO A 118 8.78 15.56 18.28
C PRO A 118 8.09 16.02 16.98
N ALA A 119 7.66 17.29 16.93
CA ALA A 119 6.96 17.89 15.79
C ALA A 119 7.75 17.79 14.48
N GLU A 120 9.07 17.84 14.53
CA GLU A 120 9.97 17.74 13.39
C GLU A 120 9.86 16.36 12.71
N ARG A 121 9.73 15.29 13.51
CA ARG A 121 9.58 13.91 13.02
C ARG A 121 8.23 13.69 12.34
N TRP A 122 7.20 14.44 12.75
CA TRP A 122 5.92 14.46 12.04
C TRP A 122 5.99 15.28 10.75
N ALA A 123 6.68 16.43 10.77
CA ALA A 123 6.86 17.28 9.59
C ALA A 123 7.58 16.54 8.44
N GLU A 124 8.51 15.61 8.75
CA GLU A 124 9.14 14.71 7.77
C GLU A 124 8.13 13.85 6.98
N LEU A 125 6.94 13.56 7.51
CA LEU A 125 5.91 12.74 6.84
C LEU A 125 5.01 13.54 5.90
N ARG A 126 5.09 14.89 5.88
CA ARG A 126 4.22 15.73 5.04
C ARG A 126 4.23 15.37 3.55
N PRO A 127 5.36 15.03 2.91
CA PRO A 127 5.36 14.61 1.50
C PRO A 127 4.50 13.36 1.20
N LEU A 128 4.29 12.49 2.21
CA LEU A 128 3.45 11.30 2.10
C LEU A 128 1.96 11.65 2.23
N ALA A 129 1.59 12.52 3.17
CA ALA A 129 0.22 13.03 3.26
C ALA A 129 -0.18 13.80 1.99
N GLU A 130 0.72 14.63 1.44
CA GLU A 130 0.46 15.27 0.14
C GLU A 130 0.40 14.25 -1.02
N ALA A 131 1.05 13.09 -0.91
CA ALA A 131 0.95 12.04 -1.92
C ALA A 131 -0.44 11.39 -1.93
N THR A 132 -1.08 11.20 -0.78
CA THR A 132 -2.48 10.73 -0.72
C THR A 132 -3.42 11.74 -1.38
N VAL A 133 -3.24 13.05 -1.11
CA VAL A 133 -4.02 14.14 -1.76
C VAL A 133 -3.82 14.16 -3.27
N ARG A 134 -2.57 14.11 -3.76
CA ARG A 134 -2.27 14.04 -5.19
C ARG A 134 -2.87 12.79 -5.84
N ALA A 135 -2.82 11.64 -5.16
CA ALA A 135 -3.37 10.39 -5.66
C ALA A 135 -4.91 10.42 -5.71
N ALA A 136 -5.57 10.90 -4.65
CA ALA A 136 -7.02 11.09 -4.59
C ALA A 136 -7.52 12.00 -5.73
N ALA A 137 -6.80 13.10 -6.00
CA ALA A 137 -7.10 14.04 -7.08
C ALA A 137 -7.07 13.41 -8.49
N THR A 138 -6.41 12.25 -8.69
CA THR A 138 -6.47 11.52 -9.98
C THR A 138 -7.75 10.69 -10.16
N GLY A 139 -8.49 10.42 -9.08
CA GLY A 139 -9.59 9.45 -9.06
C GLY A 139 -9.14 7.98 -9.16
N CYS A 140 -7.85 7.70 -9.33
CA CYS A 140 -7.33 6.34 -9.39
C CYS A 140 -7.26 5.72 -8.00
N ARG A 141 -8.27 4.90 -7.67
CA ARG A 141 -8.35 4.13 -6.42
C ARG A 141 -7.05 3.38 -6.08
N ALA A 142 -6.42 2.75 -7.06
CA ALA A 142 -5.22 1.94 -6.84
C ALA A 142 -4.00 2.78 -6.45
N THR A 143 -3.83 3.94 -7.10
CA THR A 143 -2.79 4.92 -6.74
C THR A 143 -3.05 5.55 -5.38
N TYR A 144 -4.33 5.78 -5.05
CA TYR A 144 -4.73 6.24 -3.72
C TYR A 144 -4.39 5.20 -2.65
N ALA A 145 -4.84 3.95 -2.81
CA ALA A 145 -4.64 2.85 -1.87
C ALA A 145 -3.15 2.64 -1.53
N GLU A 146 -2.25 2.64 -2.51
CA GLU A 146 -0.81 2.48 -2.22
C GLU A 146 -0.21 3.70 -1.51
N SER A 147 -0.69 4.91 -1.81
CA SER A 147 -0.24 6.15 -1.14
C SER A 147 -0.73 6.19 0.32
N ASP A 148 -2.01 5.86 0.53
CA ASP A 148 -2.69 5.71 1.83
C ASP A 148 -1.95 4.71 2.72
N ARG A 149 -1.73 3.49 2.20
CA ARG A 149 -0.97 2.44 2.89
C ARG A 149 0.45 2.88 3.24
N THR A 150 1.12 3.60 2.33
CA THR A 150 2.47 4.12 2.58
C THR A 150 2.47 5.17 3.70
N PHE A 151 1.47 6.05 3.76
CA PHE A 151 1.32 7.05 4.83
C PHE A 151 1.07 6.38 6.20
N HIS A 152 0.07 5.50 6.30
CA HIS A 152 -0.24 4.78 7.55
C HIS A 152 0.96 3.97 8.04
N ARG A 153 1.63 3.23 7.15
CA ARG A 153 2.83 2.46 7.48
C ARG A 153 3.97 3.36 8.00
N ALA A 154 4.15 4.55 7.43
CA ALA A 154 5.19 5.49 7.87
C ALA A 154 4.89 6.10 9.25
N VAL A 155 3.63 6.46 9.52
CA VAL A 155 3.17 6.91 10.84
C VAL A 155 3.42 5.83 11.89
N LEU A 156 2.99 4.59 11.64
CA LEU A 156 3.15 3.48 12.58
C LEU A 156 4.61 3.07 12.76
N ALA A 157 5.47 3.22 11.74
CA ALA A 157 6.90 2.89 11.83
C ALA A 157 7.65 3.71 12.90
N LEU A 158 7.17 4.91 13.24
CA LEU A 158 7.72 5.72 14.35
C LEU A 158 7.59 5.03 15.72
N CYS A 159 6.78 3.97 15.84
CA CYS A 159 6.63 3.22 17.09
C CYS A 159 7.76 2.21 17.38
N GLY A 160 8.63 1.94 16.40
CA GLY A 160 9.78 1.02 16.53
C GLY A 160 9.40 -0.46 16.70
N ASN A 161 8.14 -0.84 16.49
CA ASN A 161 7.67 -2.23 16.58
C ASN A 161 7.34 -2.77 15.19
N ASP A 162 8.34 -3.37 14.54
CA ASP A 162 8.21 -3.91 13.18
C ASP A 162 7.12 -4.98 13.04
N GLN A 163 6.83 -5.75 14.09
CA GLN A 163 5.76 -6.76 14.06
C GLN A 163 4.38 -6.11 14.03
N LEU A 164 4.18 -5.03 14.80
CA LEU A 164 2.94 -4.25 14.73
C LEU A 164 2.76 -3.61 13.36
N VAL A 165 3.82 -3.02 12.81
CA VAL A 165 3.79 -2.40 11.47
C VAL A 165 3.46 -3.42 10.38
N GLN A 166 4.00 -4.64 10.47
CA GLN A 166 3.69 -5.73 9.52
C GLN A 166 2.22 -6.18 9.61
N ILE A 167 1.69 -6.37 10.83
CA ILE A 167 0.30 -6.78 11.04
C ILE A 167 -0.67 -5.68 10.58
N ALA A 168 -0.40 -4.42 10.92
CA ALA A 168 -1.22 -3.30 10.50
C ALA A 168 -1.21 -3.09 8.97
N ASP A 169 -0.04 -3.23 8.30
CA ASP A 169 0.06 -3.14 6.83
C ASP A 169 -0.74 -4.24 6.10
N ASP A 170 -0.74 -5.46 6.63
CA ASP A 170 -1.52 -6.57 6.10
C ASP A 170 -3.04 -6.36 6.29
N LEU A 171 -3.48 -5.95 7.48
CA LEU A 171 -4.89 -5.62 7.75
C LEU A 171 -5.37 -4.42 6.92
N HIS A 172 -4.56 -3.37 6.82
CA HIS A 172 -4.84 -2.18 6.01
C HIS A 172 -4.99 -2.55 4.53
N ARG A 173 -4.04 -3.32 3.97
CA ARG A 173 -4.13 -3.84 2.60
C ARG A 173 -5.40 -4.67 2.39
N ARG A 174 -5.78 -5.52 3.36
CA ARG A 174 -7.01 -6.32 3.28
C ARG A 174 -8.28 -5.46 3.23
N ALA A 175 -8.29 -4.35 3.96
CA ALA A 175 -9.40 -3.39 3.96
C ALA A 175 -9.52 -2.57 2.66
N GLN A 176 -8.49 -2.54 1.81
CA GLN A 176 -8.49 -1.81 0.53
C GLN A 176 -9.03 -2.63 -0.67
N TRP A 177 -9.28 -3.93 -0.52
CA TRP A 177 -9.85 -4.74 -1.60
C TRP A 177 -11.33 -4.39 -1.86
N PRO A 178 -11.81 -4.47 -3.12
CA PRO A 178 -13.19 -4.09 -3.44
C PRO A 178 -14.25 -4.89 -2.69
N LEU A 179 -15.31 -4.19 -2.27
CA LEU A 179 -16.54 -4.79 -1.80
C LEU A 179 -17.29 -5.50 -2.95
N MET A 180 -17.78 -6.71 -2.71
CA MET A 180 -18.71 -7.37 -3.63
C MET A 180 -20.06 -6.63 -3.63
N THR A 181 -20.37 -5.92 -4.73
CA THR A 181 -21.61 -5.12 -4.85
C THR A 181 -22.27 -5.32 -6.23
N PRO A 182 -23.46 -5.95 -6.35
CA PRO A 182 -24.07 -6.23 -7.65
C PRO A 182 -24.66 -5.01 -8.40
N THR A 183 -24.81 -3.85 -7.75
CA THR A 183 -25.69 -2.76 -8.22
C THR A 183 -25.09 -1.34 -8.16
N ARG A 184 -23.83 -1.18 -7.77
CA ARG A 184 -23.10 0.11 -7.79
C ARG A 184 -21.65 -0.14 -8.21
N PRO A 185 -20.96 0.86 -8.82
CA PRO A 185 -19.50 0.82 -8.92
C PRO A 185 -18.92 0.69 -7.51
N SER A 186 -18.18 -0.38 -7.26
CA SER A 186 -17.78 -0.79 -5.92
C SER A 186 -16.82 0.22 -5.27
N GLY A 187 -17.19 0.72 -4.08
CA GLY A 187 -16.31 1.49 -3.18
C GLY A 187 -16.44 3.03 -3.20
N ARG A 188 -15.70 3.67 -2.30
CA ARG A 188 -15.57 5.14 -2.09
C ARG A 188 -15.40 5.94 -3.38
N GLY A 189 -16.32 6.81 -3.74
CA GLY A 189 -16.25 7.64 -4.95
C GLY A 189 -15.05 8.61 -4.94
N HIS A 190 -14.80 9.31 -6.04
CA HIS A 190 -13.69 10.27 -6.12
C HIS A 190 -13.77 11.37 -5.04
N ALA A 191 -14.97 11.81 -4.68
CA ALA A 191 -15.19 12.75 -3.57
C ALA A 191 -14.79 12.16 -2.21
N ASP A 192 -15.11 10.89 -1.97
CA ASP A 192 -14.76 10.17 -0.74
C ASP A 192 -13.24 10.02 -0.64
N LEU A 193 -12.53 9.66 -1.73
CA LEU A 193 -11.05 9.62 -1.73
C LEU A 193 -10.42 10.98 -1.38
N ILE A 194 -11.03 12.09 -1.80
CA ILE A 194 -10.58 13.45 -1.48
C ILE A 194 -10.82 13.77 0.00
N ALA A 195 -11.97 13.34 0.57
CA ALA A 195 -12.26 13.49 1.99
C ALA A 195 -11.25 12.71 2.85
N ASP A 196 -11.01 11.43 2.55
CA ASP A 196 -10.04 10.58 3.24
C ASP A 196 -8.61 11.18 3.19
N ALA A 197 -8.21 11.72 2.03
CA ALA A 197 -6.92 12.39 1.89
C ALA A 197 -6.81 13.68 2.75
N ALA A 198 -7.92 14.40 2.91
CA ALA A 198 -7.99 15.58 3.76
C ALA A 198 -7.94 15.21 5.26
N GLU A 199 -8.54 14.09 5.67
CA GLU A 199 -8.39 13.55 7.04
C GLU A 199 -6.91 13.26 7.36
N HIS A 200 -6.16 12.65 6.43
CA HIS A 200 -4.74 12.39 6.61
C HIS A 200 -3.89 13.66 6.78
N ALA A 201 -4.22 14.72 6.03
CA ALA A 201 -3.56 16.02 6.17
C ALA A 201 -3.89 16.67 7.52
N ALA A 202 -5.19 16.70 7.91
CA ALA A 202 -5.64 17.24 9.18
C ALA A 202 -5.05 16.50 10.40
N LEU A 203 -4.97 15.16 10.33
CA LEU A 203 -4.35 14.34 11.35
C LEU A 203 -2.86 14.66 11.49
N LEU A 204 -2.14 14.84 10.38
CA LEU A 204 -0.72 15.18 10.43
C LEU A 204 -0.49 16.60 10.97
N ASP A 205 -1.33 17.57 10.60
CA ASP A 205 -1.25 18.93 11.13
C ASP A 205 -1.52 18.95 12.65
N ALA A 206 -2.52 18.19 13.13
CA ALA A 206 -2.79 18.04 14.57
C ALA A 206 -1.64 17.33 15.33
N LEU A 207 -0.98 16.34 14.72
CA LEU A 207 0.21 15.69 15.27
C LEU A 207 1.42 16.64 15.36
N ILE A 208 1.61 17.51 14.37
CA ILE A 208 2.66 18.55 14.37
C ILE A 208 2.36 19.63 15.42
N GLY A 209 1.10 20.03 15.57
CA GLY A 209 0.65 20.99 16.59
C GLY A 209 0.64 20.44 18.03
N GLY A 210 0.75 19.12 18.22
CA GLY A 210 0.63 18.47 19.53
C GLY A 210 -0.81 18.43 20.08
N GLU A 211 -1.80 18.55 19.20
CA GLU A 211 -3.22 18.71 19.54
C GLU A 211 -3.88 17.37 19.89
N LEU A 212 -3.48 16.76 21.02
CA LEU A 212 -3.80 15.37 21.37
C LEU A 212 -5.31 15.02 21.33
N GLU A 213 -6.20 15.94 21.71
CA GLU A 213 -7.65 15.67 21.67
C GLU A 213 -8.24 15.81 20.26
N VAL A 214 -7.64 16.64 19.39
CA VAL A 214 -7.99 16.69 17.95
C VAL A 214 -7.51 15.40 17.28
N VAL A 215 -6.27 14.98 17.55
CA VAL A 215 -5.74 13.66 17.12
C VAL A 215 -6.69 12.54 17.54
N ARG A 216 -7.19 12.55 18.78
CA ARG A 216 -8.15 11.54 19.28
C ARG A 216 -9.46 11.52 18.49
N SER A 217 -10.05 12.68 18.21
CA SER A 217 -11.29 12.74 17.43
C SER A 217 -11.05 12.20 16.02
N LEU A 218 -10.03 12.73 15.33
CA LEU A 218 -9.71 12.35 13.95
C LEU A 218 -9.42 10.86 13.79
N VAL A 219 -8.62 10.24 14.65
CA VAL A 219 -8.37 8.79 14.54
C VAL A 219 -9.62 7.96 14.87
N GLY A 220 -10.47 8.42 15.80
CA GLY A 220 -11.74 7.75 16.10
C GLY A 220 -12.73 7.79 14.94
N GLU A 221 -12.86 8.97 14.31
CA GLU A 221 -13.71 9.21 13.15
C GLU A 221 -13.21 8.44 11.92
N HIS A 222 -11.90 8.43 11.65
CA HIS A 222 -11.29 7.74 10.52
C HIS A 222 -11.60 6.23 10.49
N PHE A 223 -11.51 5.54 11.64
CA PHE A 223 -11.88 4.12 11.72
C PHE A 223 -13.39 3.89 11.76
N ALA A 224 -14.19 4.79 12.34
CA ALA A 224 -15.64 4.68 12.35
C ALA A 224 -16.24 4.87 10.94
N GLY A 225 -15.73 5.84 10.17
CA GLY A 225 -16.10 6.09 8.78
C GLY A 225 -15.63 5.00 7.81
N ALA A 226 -14.82 4.03 8.25
CA ALA A 226 -14.45 2.84 7.48
C ALA A 226 -15.43 1.66 7.62
N ALA A 227 -16.39 1.74 8.56
CA ALA A 227 -17.37 0.70 8.81
C ALA A 227 -18.79 1.02 8.27
N GLY A 228 -18.97 2.17 7.59
CA GLY A 228 -20.23 2.64 6.98
C GLY A 228 -20.22 2.61 5.45
#